data_AF-A0A7D5SJT2-F1
#
_entry.id   AF-A0A7D5SJT2-F1
#
_cell.length_a   1.000
_cell.length_b   1.000
_cell.length_c   1.000
_cell.angle_alpha   90.00
_cell.angle_beta   90.00
_cell.angle_gamma   90.00
#
_symmetry.space_group_name_H-M   'P 1'
#
loop_
_entity.id
_entity.type
_entity.pdbx_description
1 polymer ?
#
loop_
_entity_poly.entity_id
_entity_poly.type
_entity_poly.pdbx_seq_one_letter_code
_entity_poly.pdbx_strand_id
1 'polypeptide(L)'
;MSTFHLTMLSIFGVLVSLLTLSLQYKHLLSILLSLEAVTMSLFVLMFSMSSNITLMGETSLILITLGACEASLGLAILVAIIRAEGNDYVSSFSMHKC
;
A
#
# COMPACT_ATOMS: atom_id res chain seq x y z
N MET A 1 -26.12 6.99 6.23
CA MET A 1 -26.36 6.59 4.82
C MET A 1 -25.13 6.81 3.96
N SER A 2 -24.53 8.01 3.95
CA SER A 2 -23.28 8.24 3.19
C SER A 2 -22.10 7.39 3.68
N THR A 3 -21.96 7.21 4.99
CA THR A 3 -20.88 6.40 5.60
C THR A 3 -20.92 4.94 5.15
N PHE A 4 -22.11 4.35 4.97
CA PHE A 4 -22.27 2.98 4.49
C PHE A 4 -21.83 2.79 3.03
N HIS A 5 -22.01 3.79 2.16
CA HIS A 5 -21.47 3.73 0.82
C HIS A 5 -19.94 3.82 0.81
N LEU A 6 -19.37 4.65 1.70
CA LEU A 6 -17.92 4.81 1.83
C LEU A 6 -17.25 3.52 2.34
N THR A 7 -17.86 2.85 3.33
CA THR A 7 -17.36 1.56 3.83
C THR A 7 -17.35 0.50 2.73
N MET A 8 -18.45 0.36 1.98
CA MET A 8 -18.53 -0.61 0.87
C MET A 8 -17.49 -0.34 -0.22
N LEU A 9 -17.28 0.92 -0.60
CA LEU A 9 -16.25 1.31 -1.57
C LEU A 9 -14.85 0.94 -1.06
N SER A 10 -14.56 1.22 0.22
CA SER A 10 -13.25 0.94 0.81
C SER A 10 -12.95 -0.56 0.88
N ILE A 11 -13.95 -1.40 1.22
CA ILE A 11 -13.79 -2.86 1.24
C ILE A 11 -13.50 -3.38 -0.16
N PHE A 12 -14.25 -2.91 -1.17
CA PHE A 12 -13.97 -3.29 -2.56
C PHE A 12 -12.57 -2.82 -3.00
N GLY A 13 -12.16 -1.61 -2.62
CA GLY A 13 -10.83 -1.07 -2.89
C GLY A 13 -9.70 -1.91 -2.28
N VAL A 14 -9.85 -2.36 -1.03
CA VAL A 14 -8.88 -3.25 -0.37
C VAL A 14 -8.79 -4.59 -1.12
N LEU A 15 -9.92 -5.19 -1.49
CA LEU A 15 -9.92 -6.46 -2.22
C LEU A 15 -9.25 -6.34 -3.58
N VAL A 16 -9.59 -5.30 -4.36
CA VAL A 16 -8.99 -5.07 -5.68
C VAL A 16 -7.50 -4.78 -5.56
N SER A 17 -7.09 -3.94 -4.60
CA SER A 17 -5.66 -3.63 -4.40
C SER A 17 -4.85 -4.86 -3.98
N LEU A 18 -5.37 -5.69 -3.08
CA LEU A 18 -4.74 -6.98 -2.73
C LEU A 18 -4.65 -7.94 -3.92
N LEU A 19 -5.70 -8.03 -4.73
CA LEU A 19 -5.67 -8.82 -5.97
C LEU A 19 -4.58 -8.28 -6.92
N THR A 20 -4.51 -6.97 -7.13
CA THR A 20 -3.47 -6.37 -7.97
C THR A 20 -2.06 -6.64 -7.44
N LEU A 21 -1.86 -6.57 -6.12
CA LEU A 21 -0.58 -6.88 -5.48
C LEU A 21 -0.17 -8.34 -5.74
N SER A 22 -1.12 -9.29 -5.68
CA SER A 22 -0.83 -10.70 -5.97
C SER A 22 -0.51 -10.98 -7.46
N LEU A 23 -1.05 -10.17 -8.37
CA LEU A 23 -0.87 -10.34 -9.82
C LEU A 23 0.35 -9.58 -10.37
N GLN A 24 0.81 -8.54 -9.67
CA GLN A 24 1.96 -7.74 -10.03
C GLN A 24 3.21 -8.33 -9.39
N TYR A 25 3.94 -9.19 -10.10
CA TYR A 25 5.20 -9.79 -9.62
C TYR A 25 6.41 -9.44 -10.48
N LYS A 26 6.22 -8.63 -11.53
CA LYS A 26 7.30 -8.30 -12.47
C LYS A 26 8.11 -7.10 -12.00
N HIS A 27 7.49 -5.94 -11.89
CA HIS A 27 8.16 -4.69 -11.55
C HIS A 27 7.92 -4.33 -10.09
N LEU A 28 9.01 -4.10 -9.35
CA LEU A 28 8.93 -3.72 -7.94
C LEU A 28 8.15 -2.41 -7.76
N LEU A 29 8.29 -1.44 -8.68
CA LEU A 29 7.54 -0.18 -8.64
C LEU A 29 6.02 -0.41 -8.62
N SER A 30 5.51 -1.37 -9.42
CA SER A 30 4.08 -1.66 -9.45
C SER A 30 3.61 -2.32 -8.15
N ILE A 31 4.48 -3.08 -7.48
CA ILE A 31 4.18 -3.66 -6.17
C ILE A 31 4.03 -2.54 -5.14
N LEU A 32 4.96 -1.59 -5.09
CA LEU A 32 4.87 -0.43 -4.19
C LEU A 32 3.59 0.38 -4.42
N LEU A 33 3.24 0.64 -5.68
CA LEU A 33 2.01 1.39 -6.01
C LEU A 33 0.75 0.65 -5.52
N SER A 34 0.70 -0.67 -5.68
CA SER A 34 -0.41 -1.47 -5.16
C SER A 34 -0.45 -1.49 -3.63
N LEU A 35 0.71 -1.47 -2.95
CA LEU A 35 0.79 -1.34 -1.50
C LEU A 35 0.26 0.01 -1.02
N GLU A 36 0.60 1.10 -1.70
CA GLU A 36 0.09 2.44 -1.39
C GLU A 36 -1.45 2.49 -1.54
N ALA A 37 -2.00 1.86 -2.59
CA ALA A 37 -3.44 1.72 -2.77
C ALA A 37 -4.13 0.94 -1.64
N VAL A 38 -3.49 -0.10 -1.09
CA VAL A 38 -3.98 -0.81 0.12
C VAL A 38 -4.01 0.13 1.32
N THR A 39 -2.95 0.89 1.58
CA THR A 39 -2.88 1.82 2.73
C THR A 39 -3.92 2.94 2.65
N MET A 40 -4.15 3.49 1.46
CA MET A 40 -5.18 4.50 1.23
C MET A 40 -6.60 3.96 1.40
N SER A 41 -6.89 2.77 0.88
CA SER A 41 -8.22 2.15 1.05
C SER A 41 -8.50 1.77 2.51
N LEU A 42 -7.48 1.34 3.27
CA LEU A 42 -7.56 1.14 4.72
C LEU A 42 -7.82 2.44 5.49
N PHE A 43 -7.17 3.54 5.09
CA PHE A 43 -7.43 4.84 5.71
C PHE A 43 -8.89 5.26 5.55
N VAL A 44 -9.45 5.13 4.34
CA VAL A 44 -10.85 5.48 4.06
C VAL A 44 -11.81 4.60 4.88
N LEU A 45 -11.48 3.31 5.04
CA LEU A 45 -12.25 2.39 5.89
C LEU A 45 -12.24 2.85 7.35
N MET A 46 -11.06 3.12 7.92
CA MET A 46 -10.93 3.57 9.32
C MET A 46 -11.60 4.92 9.55
N PHE A 47 -11.48 5.85 8.60
CA PHE A 47 -12.12 7.16 8.65
C PHE A 47 -13.65 7.08 8.60
N SER A 48 -14.21 6.14 7.83
CA SER A 48 -15.66 5.95 7.80
C SER A 48 -16.23 5.46 9.15
N MET A 49 -15.45 4.66 9.88
CA MET A 49 -15.82 4.14 11.19
C MET A 49 -15.61 5.16 12.32
N SER A 50 -14.67 6.10 12.15
CA SER A 50 -14.36 7.12 13.17
C SER A 50 -15.38 8.25 13.28
N SER A 51 -16.41 8.27 12.43
CA SER A 51 -17.43 9.35 12.37
C SER A 51 -18.11 9.70 13.69
N ASN A 52 -18.09 8.82 14.70
CA ASN A 52 -18.67 9.06 16.02
C ASN A 52 -17.66 9.08 17.18
N ILE A 53 -16.37 8.83 16.93
CA ILE A 53 -15.34 8.69 17.98
C ILE A 53 -14.10 9.47 17.56
N THR A 54 -13.86 10.62 18.20
CA THR A 54 -12.72 11.50 17.94
C THR A 54 -11.36 10.80 18.04
N LEU A 55 -11.21 9.89 19.01
CA LEU A 55 -9.97 9.11 19.20
C LEU A 55 -9.64 8.21 17.99
N MET A 56 -10.65 7.71 17.26
CA MET A 56 -10.45 6.91 16.05
C MET A 56 -10.02 7.76 14.85
N GLY A 57 -10.26 9.07 14.87
CA GLY A 57 -9.75 9.98 13.84
C GLY A 57 -8.23 10.11 13.92
N GLU A 58 -7.68 10.28 15.12
CA GLU A 58 -6.24 10.42 15.33
C GLU A 58 -5.47 9.14 14.92
N THR A 59 -6.02 7.96 15.18
CA THR A 59 -5.40 6.69 14.77
C THR A 59 -5.35 6.55 13.24
N SER A 60 -6.32 7.11 12.52
CA SER A 60 -6.32 7.10 11.05
C SER A 60 -5.19 7.98 10.47
N LEU A 61 -4.85 9.10 11.12
CA LEU A 61 -3.74 9.96 10.72
C LEU A 61 -2.38 9.28 10.98
N ILE A 62 -2.23 8.61 12.13
CA ILE A 62 -1.04 7.82 12.44
C ILE A 62 -0.83 6.75 11.37
N LEU A 63 -1.89 6.05 10.94
CA LEU A 63 -1.82 5.03 9.90
C LEU A 63 -1.32 5.57 8.55
N ILE A 64 -1.77 6.76 8.11
CA ILE A 64 -1.24 7.39 6.88
C ILE A 64 0.25 7.72 7.03
N THR A 65 0.66 8.29 8.16
CA THR A 65 2.08 8.67 8.35
C THR A 65 3.00 7.47 8.30
N LEU A 66 2.61 6.35 8.94
CA LEU A 66 3.35 5.09 8.86
C LEU A 66 3.34 4.53 7.43
N GLY A 67 2.19 4.59 6.74
CA GLY A 67 2.10 4.17 5.33
C GLY A 67 3.05 4.96 4.41
N ALA A 68 3.15 6.28 4.59
CA ALA A 68 4.09 7.12 3.85
C ALA A 68 5.56 6.79 4.17
N CYS A 69 5.88 6.49 5.43
CA CYS A 69 7.21 6.03 5.82
C CYS A 69 7.58 4.72 5.14
N GLU A 70 6.69 3.72 5.16
CA GLU A 70 6.90 2.43 4.46
C GLU A 70 7.07 2.62 2.95
N ALA A 71 6.26 3.48 2.33
CA ALA A 71 6.41 3.81 0.91
C ALA A 71 7.78 4.45 0.60
N SER A 72 8.24 5.37 1.45
CA SER A 72 9.56 6.00 1.30
C SER A 72 10.72 5.01 1.46
N LEU A 73 10.62 4.07 2.41
CA LEU A 73 11.58 2.99 2.61
C LEU A 73 11.59 2.05 1.41
N GLY A 74 10.42 1.66 0.91
CA GLY A 74 10.29 0.84 -0.30
C GLY A 74 10.97 1.50 -1.51
N LEU A 75 10.75 2.80 -1.72
CA LEU A 75 11.35 3.53 -2.83
C LEU A 75 12.87 3.64 -2.69
N ALA A 76 13.38 3.84 -1.46
CA ALA A 76 14.82 3.82 -1.22
C ALA A 76 15.45 2.47 -1.58
N ILE A 77 14.77 1.36 -1.26
CA ILE A 77 15.18 0.00 -1.65
C ILE A 77 15.15 -0.15 -3.16
N LEU A 78 14.09 0.29 -3.83
CA LEU A 78 13.98 0.27 -5.30
C LEU A 78 15.17 0.98 -5.96
N VAL A 79 15.53 2.17 -5.49
CA VAL A 79 16.69 2.91 -6.01
C VAL A 79 18.00 2.15 -5.78
N ALA A 80 18.16 1.52 -4.61
CA ALA A 80 19.35 0.71 -4.33
C ALA A 80 19.49 -0.47 -5.31
N ILE A 81 18.38 -1.15 -5.63
CA ILE A 81 18.34 -2.27 -6.58
C ILE A 81 18.66 -1.80 -8.00
N ILE A 82 18.07 -0.69 -8.44
CA ILE A 82 18.34 -0.15 -9.78
C ILE A 82 19.83 0.21 -9.93
N ARG A 83 20.49 0.69 -8.87
CA ARG A 83 21.95 0.96 -8.91
C ARG A 83 22.80 -0.32 -8.90
N ALA A 84 22.33 -1.42 -8.34
CA ALA A 84 23.07 -2.68 -8.25
C ALA A 84 22.90 -3.55 -9.51
N GLU A 85 21.66 -3.74 -9.95
CA GLU A 85 21.29 -4.68 -11.02
C GLU A 85 20.94 -3.96 -12.34
N GLY A 86 20.82 -2.62 -12.33
CA GLY A 86 20.45 -1.82 -13.50
C GLY A 86 18.97 -1.88 -13.88
N ASN A 87 18.13 -2.58 -13.10
CA ASN A 87 16.74 -2.86 -13.46
C ASN A 87 15.85 -3.14 -12.23
N ASP A 88 14.52 -2.98 -12.37
CA ASP A 88 13.52 -3.06 -11.29
C ASP A 88 12.72 -4.39 -11.23
N TYR A 89 13.14 -5.41 -11.99
CA TYR A 89 12.48 -6.72 -12.04
C TYR A 89 12.70 -7.49 -10.73
N VAL A 90 11.63 -8.04 -10.16
CA VAL A 90 11.71 -8.91 -8.98
C VAL A 90 12.38 -10.25 -9.33
N SER A 91 12.34 -10.67 -10.59
CA SER A 91 12.93 -11.94 -11.03
C SER A 91 14.46 -11.93 -11.03
N SER A 92 15.14 -10.78 -11.07
CA SER A 92 16.62 -10.74 -11.01
C SER A 92 17.17 -11.07 -9.62
N PHE A 93 16.35 -11.01 -8.56
CA PHE A 93 16.75 -11.42 -7.21
C PHE A 93 17.08 -12.92 -7.08
N SER A 94 16.79 -13.74 -8.10
CA SER A 94 17.19 -15.14 -8.11
C SER A 94 18.72 -15.35 -8.19
N MET A 95 19.52 -14.29 -8.37
CA MET A 95 20.98 -14.34 -8.33
C MET A 95 21.53 -14.75 -6.95
N HIS A 96 20.75 -14.64 -5.87
CA HIS A 96 21.10 -15.09 -4.52
C HIS A 96 20.66 -16.53 -4.19
N LYS A 97 20.33 -17.37 -5.19
CA LYS A 97 19.97 -18.80 -4.97
C LYS A 97 21.17 -19.73 -4.73
N CYS A 98 22.33 -19.20 -4.36
CA CYS A 98 23.51 -19.99 -3.98
C CYS A 98 23.69 -19.96 -2.46
#